data_AF-A0A8K0KSR9-F1
#
_entry.id   AF-A0A8K0KSR9-F1
#
_cell.length_a   1.000
_cell.length_b   1.000
_cell.length_c   1.000
_cell.angle_alpha   90.00
_cell.angle_beta   90.00
_cell.angle_gamma   90.00
#
_symmetry.space_group_name_H-M   'P 1'
#
loop_
_entity.id
_entity.type
_entity.pdbx_description
1 polymer ?
#
loop_
_entity_poly.entity_id
_entity_poly.type
_entity_poly.pdbx_seq_one_letter_code
_entity_poly.pdbx_strand_id
1 'polypeptide(L)'
;MLVRDEQIKEMEEKSESDPKAADFVERMSKPGYKAAAAMESPRHFRTHLPLSLLPPNLLDTCKVVYVARNPKDVAVSYYNLNSLMEDLPQEADFSKYWELFQKDLLMWTPFWSHVEEAWSVRQRGKTEKGTGIFRK
;
A
#
# COMPACT_ATOMS: atom_id res chain seq x y z
N MET A 1 2.50 7.81 -2.79
CA MET A 1 1.88 9.15 -2.77
C MET A 1 2.96 10.11 -3.23
N LEU A 2 2.77 10.79 -4.35
CA LEU A 2 3.71 11.82 -4.79
C LEU A 2 3.34 13.09 -4.00
N VAL A 3 4.10 13.37 -2.96
CA VAL A 3 3.94 14.61 -2.19
C VAL A 3 4.61 15.71 -3.02
N ARG A 4 3.86 16.77 -3.34
CA ARG A 4 4.44 17.92 -4.06
C ARG A 4 5.44 18.65 -3.17
N ASP A 5 6.44 19.29 -3.76
CA ASP A 5 7.46 20.05 -3.02
C ASP A 5 6.84 21.09 -2.06
N GLU A 6 5.72 21.69 -2.45
CA GLU A 6 4.94 22.63 -1.62
C GLU A 6 4.36 21.95 -0.37
N GLN A 7 3.82 20.73 -0.52
CA GLN A 7 3.26 19.96 0.58
C GLN A 7 4.36 19.45 1.52
N ILE A 8 5.54 19.11 0.97
CA ILE A 8 6.71 18.72 1.77
C ILE A 8 7.09 19.87 2.71
N LYS A 9 7.21 21.09 2.19
CA LYS A 9 7.54 22.28 3.01
C LYS A 9 6.52 22.53 4.11
N GLU A 10 5.23 22.43 3.80
CA GLU A 10 4.16 22.59 4.80
C GLU A 10 4.24 21.52 5.90
N MET A 11 4.56 20.28 5.54
CA MET A 11 4.77 19.19 6.49
C MET A 11 6.03 19.42 7.34
N GLU A 12 7.12 19.93 6.75
CA GLU A 12 8.36 20.27 7.46
C GLU A 12 8.11 21.36 8.51
N GLU A 13 7.46 22.46 8.14
CA GLU A 13 7.10 23.58 9.04
C GLU A 13 6.22 23.11 10.20
N LYS A 14 5.22 22.26 9.93
CA LYS A 14 4.35 21.70 10.99
C LYS A 14 5.05 20.68 11.90
N SER A 15 6.15 20.09 11.42
CA SER A 15 6.90 19.07 12.15
C SER A 15 8.04 19.63 13.00
N GLU A 16 8.36 20.93 12.88
CA GLU A 16 9.51 21.59 13.54
C GLU A 16 9.52 21.41 15.07
N SER A 17 8.33 21.27 15.69
CA SER A 17 8.20 21.08 17.14
C SER A 17 8.34 19.63 17.63
N ASP A 18 8.28 18.63 16.76
CA ASP A 18 8.37 17.20 17.13
C ASP A 18 9.46 16.48 16.30
N PRO A 19 10.59 16.09 16.92
CA PRO A 19 11.66 15.36 16.25
C PRO A 19 11.21 14.07 15.54
N LYS A 20 10.15 13.40 16.03
CA LYS A 20 9.61 12.19 15.37
C LYS A 20 8.81 12.54 14.12
N ALA A 21 8.10 13.65 14.14
CA ALA A 21 7.39 14.15 12.98
C ALA A 21 8.38 14.59 11.90
N ALA A 22 9.47 15.27 12.28
CA ALA A 22 10.51 15.71 11.35
C ALA A 22 11.18 14.52 10.63
N ASP A 23 11.57 13.47 11.37
CA ASP A 23 12.12 12.23 10.78
C ASP A 23 11.11 11.56 9.82
N PHE A 24 9.83 11.56 10.20
CA PHE A 24 8.76 11.02 9.35
C PHE A 24 8.65 11.79 8.03
N VAL A 25 8.64 13.12 8.06
CA VAL A 25 8.54 13.99 6.88
C VAL A 25 9.76 13.82 5.98
N GLU A 26 10.97 13.81 6.54
CA GLU A 26 12.20 13.59 5.77
C GLU A 26 12.15 12.24 5.05
N ARG A 27 11.73 11.18 5.74
CA ARG A 27 11.66 9.83 5.17
C ARG A 27 10.60 9.73 4.07
N MET A 28 9.46 10.40 4.23
CA MET A 28 8.37 10.41 3.26
C MET A 28 8.69 11.25 2.01
N SER A 29 9.56 12.25 2.16
CA SER A 29 9.94 13.17 1.09
C SER A 29 11.01 12.59 0.15
N LYS A 30 11.78 11.59 0.60
CA LYS A 30 12.80 10.93 -0.21
C LYS A 30 12.14 10.05 -1.30
N PRO A 31 12.52 10.21 -2.59
CA PRO A 31 12.03 9.33 -3.64
C PRO A 31 12.38 7.86 -3.34
N GLY A 32 11.37 6.99 -3.35
CA GLY A 32 11.52 5.60 -2.94
C GLY A 32 12.62 4.83 -3.70
N TYR A 33 12.85 5.14 -4.98
CA TYR A 33 13.91 4.49 -5.77
C TYR A 33 15.33 4.83 -5.29
N LYS A 34 15.56 6.05 -4.76
CA LYS A 34 16.85 6.44 -4.18
C LYS A 34 17.10 5.70 -2.87
N ALA A 35 16.08 5.64 -2.02
CA ALA A 35 16.13 4.86 -0.78
C ALA A 35 16.40 3.37 -1.08
N ALA A 36 15.69 2.79 -2.05
CA ALA A 36 15.84 1.39 -2.44
C ALA A 36 17.20 1.03 -3.04
N ALA A 37 17.88 2.00 -3.69
CA ALA A 37 19.22 1.82 -4.25
C ALA A 37 20.31 1.78 -3.18
N ALA A 38 20.11 2.47 -2.05
CA ALA A 38 21.04 2.50 -0.93
C ALA A 38 20.89 1.31 0.04
N MET A 39 19.82 0.52 -0.07
CA MET A 39 19.56 -0.62 0.81
C MET A 39 20.42 -1.84 0.46
N GLU A 40 21.00 -2.47 1.48
CA GLU A 40 21.68 -3.76 1.35
C GLU A 40 20.69 -4.91 1.08
N SER A 41 21.19 -5.98 0.47
CA SER A 41 20.39 -7.17 0.18
C SER A 41 20.43 -8.17 1.35
N PRO A 42 19.33 -8.89 1.64
CA PRO A 42 18.05 -8.89 0.94
C PRO A 42 17.13 -7.70 1.29
N ARG A 43 16.49 -7.13 0.27
CA ARG A 43 15.58 -5.99 0.43
C ARG A 43 14.15 -6.45 0.63
N HIS A 44 13.44 -5.78 1.54
CA HIS A 44 12.04 -6.04 1.85
C HIS A 44 11.21 -4.82 1.50
N PHE A 45 10.24 -5.00 0.59
CA PHE A 45 9.33 -3.96 0.17
C PHE A 45 7.89 -4.36 0.48
N ARG A 46 7.09 -3.39 0.87
CA ARG A 46 5.64 -3.52 1.00
C ARG A 46 4.99 -2.58 -0.01
N THR A 47 3.94 -3.05 -0.65
CA THR A 47 3.13 -2.24 -1.57
C THR A 47 1.66 -2.65 -1.49
N HIS A 48 0.78 -1.71 -1.81
CA HIS A 48 -0.65 -1.93 -2.03
C HIS A 48 -1.01 -1.84 -3.52
N LEU A 49 0.00 -1.80 -4.40
CA LEU A 49 -0.24 -1.79 -5.84
C LEU A 49 -0.61 -3.20 -6.34
N PRO A 50 -1.53 -3.28 -7.32
CA PRO A 50 -1.79 -4.52 -8.05
C PRO A 50 -0.55 -4.95 -8.84
N LEU A 51 -0.44 -6.25 -9.15
CA LEU A 51 0.75 -6.81 -9.81
C LEU A 51 0.98 -6.20 -11.20
N SER A 52 -0.09 -5.82 -11.89
CA SER A 52 -0.10 -5.19 -13.21
C SER A 52 0.57 -3.82 -13.24
N LEU A 53 0.66 -3.15 -12.10
CA LEU A 53 1.34 -1.86 -11.95
C LEU A 53 2.77 -2.01 -11.39
N LEU A 54 3.22 -3.23 -11.16
CA LEU A 54 4.59 -3.56 -10.75
C LEU A 54 5.41 -4.03 -11.96
N PRO A 55 6.75 -4.16 -11.83
CA PRO A 55 7.57 -4.69 -12.93
C PRO A 55 7.06 -6.04 -13.42
N PRO A 56 6.90 -6.25 -14.74
CA PRO A 56 6.27 -7.46 -15.28
C PRO A 56 7.05 -8.75 -14.97
N ASN A 57 8.36 -8.63 -14.75
CA ASN A 57 9.27 -9.72 -14.36
C ASN A 57 9.46 -9.83 -12.84
N LEU A 58 8.62 -9.19 -12.02
CA LEU A 58 8.73 -9.20 -10.56
C LEU A 58 8.75 -10.63 -10.00
N LEU A 59 7.84 -11.48 -10.48
CA LEU A 59 7.72 -12.87 -10.01
C LEU A 59 8.89 -13.77 -10.46
N ASP A 60 9.67 -13.35 -11.46
CA ASP A 60 10.85 -14.07 -11.94
C ASP A 60 12.13 -13.62 -11.19
N THR A 61 12.11 -12.44 -10.57
CA THR A 61 13.28 -11.80 -9.94
C THR A 61 13.23 -11.77 -8.41
N CYS A 62 12.05 -11.85 -7.80
CA CYS A 62 11.90 -11.84 -6.35
C CYS A 62 10.75 -12.71 -5.84
N LYS A 63 10.73 -12.94 -4.52
CA LYS A 63 9.63 -13.61 -3.84
C LYS A 63 8.53 -12.61 -3.48
N VAL A 64 7.28 -12.95 -3.77
CA VAL A 64 6.12 -12.11 -3.46
C VAL A 64 5.20 -12.83 -2.48
N VAL A 65 4.87 -12.16 -1.38
CA VAL A 65 3.86 -12.60 -0.41
C VAL A 65 2.65 -11.70 -0.56
N TYR A 66 1.55 -12.25 -1.05
CA TYR A 66 0.27 -11.55 -1.15
C TYR A 66 -0.63 -11.94 0.01
N VAL A 67 -1.28 -10.96 0.65
CA VAL A 67 -2.20 -11.17 1.77
C VAL A 67 -3.59 -10.75 1.34
N ALA A 68 -4.52 -11.71 1.30
CA ALA A 68 -5.95 -11.46 1.10
C ALA A 68 -6.69 -11.54 2.44
N ARG A 69 -7.75 -10.76 2.60
CA ARG A 69 -8.64 -10.77 3.78
C ARG A 69 -10.09 -10.65 3.31
N ASN A 70 -11.04 -11.06 4.15
CA ASN A 70 -12.46 -10.83 3.90
C ASN A 70 -12.73 -9.33 3.61
N PRO A 71 -13.39 -8.98 2.48
CA PRO A 71 -13.62 -7.59 2.08
C PRO A 71 -14.37 -6.76 3.13
N LYS A 72 -15.27 -7.38 3.91
CA LYS A 72 -16.03 -6.69 4.96
C LYS A 72 -15.09 -6.18 6.06
N ASP A 73 -14.14 -7.00 6.45
CA ASP A 73 -13.14 -6.63 7.45
C ASP A 73 -12.14 -5.62 6.90
N VAL A 74 -11.79 -5.73 5.61
CA VAL A 74 -10.93 -4.76 4.92
C VAL A 74 -11.61 -3.39 4.92
N ALA A 75 -12.89 -3.30 4.57
CA ALA A 75 -13.62 -2.04 4.55
C ALA A 75 -13.69 -1.38 5.93
N VAL A 76 -13.99 -2.14 6.99
CA VAL A 76 -13.99 -1.61 8.37
C VAL A 76 -12.60 -1.11 8.76
N SER A 77 -11.56 -1.88 8.49
CA SER A 77 -10.18 -1.48 8.81
C SER A 77 -9.76 -0.24 8.04
N TYR A 78 -10.17 -0.12 6.78
CA TYR A 78 -9.78 0.98 5.90
C TYR A 78 -10.53 2.27 6.23
N TYR A 79 -11.81 2.15 6.60
CA TYR A 79 -12.58 3.26 7.17
C TYR A 79 -11.88 3.85 8.40
N ASN A 80 -11.53 3.01 9.38
CA ASN A 80 -10.84 3.48 10.59
C ASN A 80 -9.46 4.08 10.28
N LEU A 81 -8.71 3.50 9.33
CA LEU A 81 -7.43 4.06 8.89
C LEU A 81 -7.61 5.46 8.30
N ASN A 82 -8.57 5.65 7.40
CA ASN A 82 -8.78 6.96 6.77
C ASN A 82 -9.36 7.97 7.76
N SER A 83 -10.15 7.54 8.75
CA SER A 83 -10.56 8.41 9.85
C SER A 83 -9.36 8.87 10.70
N LEU A 84 -8.39 7.99 10.95
CA LEU A 84 -7.16 8.33 11.68
C LEU A 84 -6.22 9.24 10.88
N MET A 85 -6.20 9.11 9.55
CA MET A 85 -5.37 9.94 8.67
C MET A 85 -6.04 11.25 8.27
N GLU A 86 -7.27 11.52 8.75
CA GLU A 86 -8.08 12.68 8.36
C GLU A 86 -8.32 12.77 6.84
N ASP A 87 -8.19 11.64 6.13
CA ASP A 87 -8.40 11.50 4.68
C ASP A 87 -9.89 11.42 4.32
N LEU A 88 -10.77 11.35 5.33
CA LEU A 88 -12.21 11.38 5.17
C LEU A 88 -12.78 12.73 5.60
N PRO A 89 -13.80 13.24 4.88
CA PRO A 89 -14.62 14.33 5.41
C PRO A 89 -15.14 13.93 6.80
N GLN A 90 -15.16 14.90 7.72
CA GLN A 90 -15.54 14.70 9.12
C GLN A 90 -16.95 14.08 9.30
N GLU A 91 -17.79 14.12 8.25
CA GLU A 91 -19.15 13.59 8.22
C GLU A 91 -19.33 12.26 7.47
N ALA A 92 -18.25 11.60 7.05
CA ALA A 92 -18.35 10.32 6.36
C ALA A 92 -18.72 9.20 7.34
N ASP A 93 -19.98 8.75 7.32
CA ASP A 93 -20.39 7.56 8.06
C ASP A 93 -19.88 6.27 7.39
N PHE A 94 -19.79 5.18 8.16
CA PHE A 94 -19.33 3.89 7.63
C PHE A 94 -20.23 3.36 6.51
N SER A 95 -21.54 3.62 6.58
CA SER A 95 -22.51 3.21 5.56
C SER A 95 -22.13 3.77 4.20
N LYS A 96 -21.83 5.06 4.13
CA LYS A 96 -21.40 5.72 2.90
C LYS A 96 -20.05 5.22 2.42
N TYR A 97 -19.11 5.02 3.34
CA TYR A 97 -17.81 4.45 3.03
C TYR A 97 -17.92 3.06 2.40
N TRP A 98 -18.80 2.22 2.94
CA TRP A 98 -19.09 0.90 2.41
C TRP A 98 -19.69 0.96 1.00
N GLU A 99 -20.61 1.89 0.72
CA GLU A 99 -21.11 2.10 -0.65
C GLU A 99 -19.98 2.47 -1.63
N LEU A 100 -19.05 3.34 -1.22
CA LEU A 100 -17.91 3.74 -2.05
C LEU A 100 -16.96 2.57 -2.30
N PHE A 101 -16.71 1.75 -1.27
CA PHE A 101 -15.91 0.53 -1.40
C PHE A 101 -16.53 -0.45 -2.40
N GLN A 102 -17.85 -0.68 -2.32
CA GLN A 102 -18.56 -1.58 -3.24
C GLN A 102 -18.60 -1.06 -4.69
N LYS A 103 -18.50 0.26 -4.89
CA LYS A 103 -18.46 0.91 -6.20
C LYS A 103 -17.03 1.11 -6.73
N ASP A 104 -16.03 0.60 -6.02
CA ASP A 104 -14.62 0.74 -6.36
C ASP A 104 -14.15 2.20 -6.48
N LEU A 105 -14.70 3.10 -5.65
CA LEU A 105 -14.39 4.53 -5.63
C LEU A 105 -13.40 4.93 -4.52
N LEU A 106 -12.59 4.00 -4.03
CA LEU A 106 -11.58 4.23 -2.99
C LEU A 106 -10.17 3.97 -3.54
N MET A 107 -9.11 4.32 -2.79
CA MET A 107 -7.77 3.98 -3.29
C MET A 107 -7.57 2.47 -3.32
N TRP A 108 -6.80 1.99 -4.30
CA TRP A 108 -6.45 0.58 -4.53
C TRP A 108 -7.62 -0.34 -4.88
N THR A 109 -8.79 0.21 -5.21
CA THR A 109 -9.88 -0.52 -5.85
C THR A 109 -9.74 -0.45 -7.38
N PRO A 110 -10.27 -1.41 -8.17
CA PRO A 110 -11.24 -2.45 -7.79
C PRO A 110 -10.73 -3.56 -6.87
N PHE A 111 -11.43 -3.84 -5.75
CA PHE A 111 -10.96 -4.81 -4.75
C PHE A 111 -10.86 -6.23 -5.32
N TRP A 112 -11.89 -6.68 -6.04
CA TRP A 112 -11.96 -8.05 -6.54
C TRP A 112 -10.91 -8.30 -7.62
N SER A 113 -10.79 -7.41 -8.60
CA SER A 113 -9.77 -7.52 -9.65
C SER A 113 -8.36 -7.52 -9.07
N HIS A 114 -8.11 -6.71 -8.03
CA HIS A 114 -6.83 -6.71 -7.32
C HIS A 114 -6.51 -8.06 -6.68
N VAL A 115 -7.48 -8.71 -6.04
CA VAL A 115 -7.31 -10.04 -5.43
C VAL A 115 -7.20 -11.14 -6.49
N GLU A 116 -8.03 -11.10 -7.53
CA GLU A 116 -8.04 -12.06 -8.64
C GLU A 116 -6.71 -12.09 -9.38
N GLU A 117 -6.12 -10.92 -9.63
CA GLU A 117 -4.82 -10.81 -10.29
C GLU A 117 -3.75 -11.59 -9.52
N ALA A 118 -3.60 -11.33 -8.22
CA ALA A 118 -2.64 -12.05 -7.39
C ALA A 118 -2.99 -13.54 -7.25
N TRP A 119 -4.29 -13.87 -7.20
CA TRP A 119 -4.75 -15.25 -7.08
C TRP A 119 -4.45 -16.09 -8.32
N SER A 120 -4.51 -15.50 -9.51
CA SER A 120 -4.27 -16.18 -10.79
C SER A 120 -2.84 -16.72 -10.88
N VAL A 121 -1.87 -16.00 -10.31
CA VAL A 121 -0.43 -16.35 -10.35
C VAL A 121 0.06 -17.10 -9.11
N ARG A 122 -0.83 -17.47 -8.17
CA ARG A 122 -0.45 -18.08 -6.87
C ARG A 122 0.35 -19.38 -6.96
N GLN A 123 0.30 -20.05 -8.11
CA GLN A 123 1.02 -21.31 -8.35
C GLN A 123 2.36 -21.11 -9.07
N ARG A 124 2.64 -19.93 -9.62
CA ARG A 124 3.82 -19.67 -10.46
C ARG A 124 5.15 -19.87 -9.71
N GLY A 125 5.18 -19.67 -8.40
CA GLY A 125 6.35 -19.91 -7.54
C GLY A 125 6.51 -21.34 -7.00
N LYS A 126 5.70 -22.30 -7.47
CA LYS A 126 5.79 -23.71 -7.02
C LYS A 126 6.74 -24.56 -7.85
N THR A 127 7.22 -24.06 -8.98
CA THR A 127 8.17 -24.79 -9.82
C THR A 127 9.60 -24.45 -9.41
N GLU A 128 10.27 -25.49 -8.89
CA GLU A 128 11.71 -25.68 -8.72
C GLU A 128 12.38 -25.38 -7.38
N LYS A 129 12.13 -24.30 -6.64
CA LYS A 129 12.73 -24.14 -5.28
C LYS A 129 11.78 -23.44 -4.31
N GLY A 130 10.94 -24.26 -3.67
CA GLY A 130 9.86 -23.94 -2.75
C GLY A 130 9.86 -22.57 -2.08
N THR A 131 8.85 -21.75 -2.38
CA THR A 131 7.95 -21.13 -1.39
C THR A 131 6.82 -20.42 -2.14
N GLY A 132 5.63 -21.01 -2.12
CA GLY A 132 4.44 -20.42 -2.74
C GLY A 132 3.87 -19.25 -1.92
N ILE A 133 2.93 -18.53 -2.52
CA ILE A 133 2.13 -17.50 -1.83
C ILE A 133 1.43 -18.17 -0.64
N PHE A 134 1.90 -17.89 0.58
CA PHE A 134 1.31 -18.44 1.79
C PHE A 134 -0.06 -17.82 2.01
N ARG A 135 -1.07 -18.69 2.13
CA ARG A 135 -2.35 -18.35 2.72
C ARG A 135 -2.19 -18.40 4.25
N LYS A 136 -2.64 -17.38 4.96
CA LYS A 136 -3.12 -17.52 6.32
C LYS A 136 -4.63 -17.43 6.29
#